data_AF-A0A2L0CKV5-F1
#
_entry.id   AF-A0A2L0CKV5-F1
#
_cell.length_a   1.000
_cell.length_b   1.000
_cell.length_c   1.000
_cell.angle_alpha   90.00
_cell.angle_beta   90.00
_cell.angle_gamma   90.00
#
_symmetry.space_group_name_H-M   'P 1'
#
loop_
_entity.id
_entity.type
_entity.pdbx_description
1 polymer ?
#
loop_
_entity_poly.entity_id
_entity_poly.type
_entity_poly.pdbx_seq_one_letter_code
_entity_poly.pdbx_strand_id
1 'polypeptide(L)'
;RVNLFSTLSELISLNIVPIINTNDAVSPPTEFDEPIGGKRGLSLKDNDSLAAMLAAEIQSDLLILMSDVDGIYNKPPWMPGARFLHTFAADARNSIEYGQKSKVG
;
A
#
# COMPACT_ATOMS: atom_id res chain seq x y z
N ARG A 1 16.02 -4.02 -8.24
CA ARG A 1 15.62 -5.32 -7.66
C ARG A 1 16.75 -5.88 -6.80
N VAL A 2 17.76 -6.54 -7.37
CA VAL A 2 18.89 -7.13 -6.61
C VAL A 2 19.55 -6.15 -5.62
N ASN A 3 19.91 -4.94 -6.05
CA ASN A 3 20.60 -3.97 -5.17
C ASN A 3 19.78 -3.56 -3.94
N LEU A 4 18.46 -3.42 -4.07
CA LEU A 4 17.57 -3.06 -2.96
C LEU A 4 17.50 -4.20 -1.94
N PHE A 5 17.27 -5.42 -2.42
CA PHE A 5 17.24 -6.63 -1.59
C PHE A 5 18.55 -6.83 -0.82
N SER A 6 19.68 -6.76 -1.52
CA SER A 6 21.01 -6.94 -0.90
C SER A 6 21.27 -5.87 0.17
N THR A 7 20.93 -4.61 -0.11
CA THR A 7 21.17 -3.51 0.84
C THR A 7 20.34 -3.67 2.10
N LEU A 8 19.05 -3.98 1.97
CA LEU A 8 18.17 -4.16 3.12
C LEU A 8 18.51 -5.40 3.93
N SER A 9 18.85 -6.50 3.26
CA SER A 9 19.28 -7.74 3.93
C SER A 9 20.55 -7.51 4.76
N GLU A 10 21.51 -6.74 4.25
CA GLU A 10 22.74 -6.41 4.97
C GLU A 10 22.48 -5.47 6.16
N LEU A 11 21.63 -4.45 5.99
CA LEU A 11 21.26 -3.57 7.10
C LEU A 11 20.59 -4.37 8.23
N ILE A 12 19.67 -5.26 7.89
CA ILE A 12 18.97 -6.10 8.86
C ILE A 12 19.95 -7.09 9.52
N SER A 13 20.89 -7.70 8.78
CA SER A 13 21.91 -8.61 9.34
C SER A 13 22.83 -7.91 10.35
N LEU A 14 23.00 -6.59 10.21
CA LEU A 14 23.72 -5.72 11.12
C LEU A 14 22.86 -5.18 12.28
N ASN A 15 21.63 -5.69 12.47
CA ASN A 15 20.64 -5.20 13.45
C ASN A 15 20.27 -3.71 13.27
N ILE A 16 20.34 -3.19 12.05
CA ILE A 16 19.90 -1.83 11.72
C ILE A 16 18.43 -1.89 11.28
N VAL A 17 17.61 -0.96 11.77
CA VAL A 17 16.21 -0.81 11.34
C VAL A 17 16.16 0.16 10.15
N PRO A 18 15.90 -0.32 8.91
CA PRO A 18 15.81 0.55 7.74
C PRO A 18 14.54 1.41 7.78
N ILE A 19 14.69 2.72 7.56
CA ILE A 19 13.57 3.66 7.40
C ILE A 19 13.50 4.05 5.92
N ILE A 20 12.41 3.69 5.26
CA ILE A 20 12.21 3.90 3.82
C ILE A 20 11.10 4.92 3.61
N ASN A 21 11.28 5.79 2.62
CA ASN A 21 10.27 6.74 2.17
C ASN A 21 10.38 6.92 0.65
N THR A 22 9.36 7.51 0.02
CA THR A 22 9.47 7.98 -1.36
C THR A 22 10.52 9.09 -1.46
N ASN A 23 11.24 9.09 -2.58
CA ASN A 23 12.13 10.19 -2.92
C ASN A 23 11.36 11.24 -3.72
N ASP A 24 10.55 12.03 -3.00
CA ASP A 24 9.63 13.03 -3.57
C ASP A 24 10.37 14.14 -4.36
N ALA A 25 11.69 14.27 -4.18
CA ALA A 25 12.53 15.22 -4.90
C ALA A 25 12.84 14.78 -6.35
N VAL A 26 12.79 13.48 -6.67
CA VAL A 26 13.15 12.92 -7.99
C VAL A 26 11.94 12.36 -8.73
N SER A 27 10.93 11.91 -8.00
CA SER A 27 9.64 11.50 -8.57
C SER A 27 8.55 12.35 -7.93
N PRO A 28 8.39 13.61 -8.37
CA PRO A 28 7.31 14.45 -7.87
C PRO A 28 5.98 13.75 -8.14
N PRO A 29 4.99 13.86 -7.23
CA PRO A 29 3.67 13.30 -7.45
C PRO A 29 3.16 13.80 -8.81
N THR A 30 2.93 12.90 -9.76
CA THR A 30 2.36 13.29 -11.05
C THR A 30 0.97 13.86 -10.78
N GLU A 31 0.82 15.18 -10.97
CA GLU A 31 -0.44 15.90 -10.79
C GLU A 31 -1.48 15.52 -11.87
N PHE A 32 -1.08 14.81 -12.92
CA PHE A 32 -1.93 14.44 -14.04
C PHE A 32 -1.91 12.93 -14.27
N ASP A 33 -3.10 12.32 -14.32
CA ASP A 33 -3.36 10.96 -14.84
C ASP A 33 -3.15 10.91 -16.38
N GLU A 34 -2.10 11.56 -16.88
CA GLU A 34 -1.74 11.53 -18.30
C GLU A 34 -0.81 10.34 -18.53
N PRO A 35 -1.13 9.43 -19.47
CA PRO A 35 -0.29 8.29 -19.78
C PRO A 35 0.97 8.78 -20.51
N ILE A 36 2.03 9.08 -19.75
CA ILE A 36 3.33 9.39 -20.35
C ILE A 36 3.88 8.10 -20.99
N GLY A 37 3.76 7.99 -22.31
CA GLY A 37 4.51 7.05 -23.14
C GLY A 37 3.99 5.61 -23.21
N GLY A 38 2.68 5.37 -23.04
CA GLY A 38 2.06 4.06 -23.35
C GLY A 38 2.48 2.88 -22.46
N LYS A 39 3.31 3.11 -21.45
CA LYS A 39 3.49 2.20 -20.31
C LYS A 39 2.67 2.78 -19.16
N ARG A 40 1.82 1.96 -18.55
CA ARG A 40 1.26 2.25 -17.23
C ARG A 40 2.43 2.34 -16.25
N GLY A 41 3.05 3.51 -16.15
CA GLY A 41 3.95 3.83 -15.05
C GLY A 41 3.15 3.57 -13.78
N LEU A 42 3.62 2.66 -12.95
CA LEU A 42 3.10 2.47 -11.62
C LEU A 42 3.27 3.81 -10.92
N SER A 43 2.19 4.59 -10.84
CA SER A 43 2.20 5.82 -10.06
C SER A 43 2.27 5.36 -8.60
N LEU A 44 3.50 5.14 -8.09
CA LEU A 44 3.78 4.96 -6.66
C LEU A 44 3.49 6.31 -5.99
N LYS A 45 2.20 6.65 -5.89
CA LYS A 45 1.75 7.95 -5.42
C LYS A 45 1.44 7.93 -3.92
N ASP A 46 1.39 6.75 -3.31
CA ASP A 46 1.25 6.57 -1.86
C ASP A 46 2.29 5.59 -1.28
N ASN A 47 2.56 5.76 0.01
CA ASN A 47 3.48 4.90 0.76
C ASN A 47 2.94 3.48 0.93
N ASP A 48 1.63 3.26 0.80
CA ASP A 48 1.01 1.94 0.89
C ASP A 48 1.44 1.05 -0.29
N SER A 49 1.42 1.60 -1.50
CA SER A 49 1.89 0.92 -2.71
C SER A 49 3.40 0.69 -2.68
N LEU A 50 4.17 1.67 -2.18
CA LEU A 50 5.61 1.51 -1.96
C LEU A 50 5.90 0.37 -0.97
N ALA A 51 5.22 0.36 0.17
CA ALA A 51 5.38 -0.65 1.20
C ALA A 51 4.98 -2.04 0.70
N ALA A 52 3.86 -2.15 -0.04
CA ALA A 52 3.42 -3.40 -0.66
C ALA A 52 4.42 -3.94 -1.69
N MET A 53 4.95 -3.07 -2.54
CA MET A 53 5.98 -3.46 -3.51
C MET A 53 7.28 -3.86 -2.82
N LEU A 54 7.70 -3.12 -1.79
CA LEU A 54 8.90 -3.42 -1.02
C LEU A 54 8.77 -4.76 -0.30
N ALA A 55 7.67 -4.98 0.41
CA ALA A 55 7.33 -6.23 1.08
C ALA A 55 7.41 -7.44 0.14
N ALA A 56 6.83 -7.32 -1.06
CA ALA A 56 6.90 -8.37 -2.08
C ALA A 56 8.33 -8.59 -2.61
N GLU A 57 9.11 -7.52 -2.78
CA GLU A 57 10.49 -7.58 -3.29
C GLU A 57 11.46 -8.20 -2.27
N ILE A 58 11.28 -7.92 -0.97
CA ILE A 58 12.10 -8.51 0.11
C ILE A 58 11.54 -9.82 0.65
N GLN A 59 10.43 -10.30 0.09
CA GLN A 59 9.74 -11.52 0.54
C GLN A 59 9.39 -11.50 2.03
N SER A 60 8.89 -10.37 2.53
CA SER A 60 8.47 -10.25 3.92
C SER A 60 7.31 -11.19 4.25
N ASP A 61 7.31 -11.78 5.44
CA ASP A 61 6.19 -12.60 5.91
C ASP A 61 4.92 -11.79 6.18
N LEU A 62 5.05 -10.52 6.54
CA LEU A 62 3.94 -9.65 6.93
C LEU A 62 4.20 -8.18 6.58
N LEU A 63 3.20 -7.54 6.00
CA LEU A 63 3.10 -6.09 5.87
C LEU A 63 1.99 -5.58 6.80
N ILE A 64 2.36 -4.69 7.73
CA ILE A 64 1.42 -4.02 8.63
C ILE A 64 1.25 -2.59 8.13
N LEU A 65 0.02 -2.23 7.72
CA LEU A 65 -0.35 -0.86 7.41
C LEU A 65 -1.04 -0.24 8.63
N MET A 66 -0.48 0.85 9.13
CA MET A 66 -1.07 1.61 10.22
C MET A 66 -1.93 2.74 9.66
N SER A 67 -3.16 2.84 10.13
CA SER A 67 -4.13 3.84 9.69
C SER A 67 -4.82 4.48 10.89
N ASP A 68 -5.43 5.63 10.66
CA ASP A 68 -6.26 6.37 11.62
C ASP A 68 -7.71 5.86 11.67
N VAL A 69 -8.06 4.90 10.81
CA VAL A 69 -9.32 4.15 10.89
C VAL A 69 -9.10 2.79 11.55
N ASP A 70 -10.13 2.28 12.24
CA ASP A 70 -10.07 1.01 12.96
C ASP A 70 -9.80 -0.20 12.06
N GLY A 71 -10.10 -0.09 10.76
CA GLY A 71 -9.87 -1.14 9.76
C GLY A 71 -10.87 -1.11 8.62
N ILE A 72 -10.99 -2.24 7.93
CA ILE A 72 -11.79 -2.37 6.72
C ILE A 72 -13.18 -2.93 7.05
N TYR A 73 -14.21 -2.38 6.41
CA TYR A 73 -15.60 -2.82 6.54
C TYR A 73 -16.14 -3.35 5.20
N ASN A 74 -17.18 -4.19 5.24
CA ASN A 74 -17.81 -4.71 4.02
C ASN A 74 -18.60 -3.68 3.20
N LYS A 75 -18.89 -2.52 3.81
CA LYS A 75 -19.51 -1.33 3.23
C LYS A 75 -19.13 -0.12 4.11
N PRO A 76 -19.40 1.12 3.69
CA PRO A 76 -19.21 2.30 4.53
C PRO A 76 -19.72 2.14 5.98
N PRO A 77 -18.89 2.40 7.00
CA PRO A 77 -19.17 2.05 8.40
C PRO A 77 -20.39 2.79 8.98
N TRP A 78 -20.79 3.93 8.41
CA TRP A 78 -21.97 4.68 8.82
C TRP A 78 -23.29 4.12 8.27
N MET A 79 -23.26 3.13 7.37
CA MET A 79 -24.47 2.55 6.80
C MET A 79 -25.02 1.40 7.64
N PRO A 80 -26.36 1.22 7.71
CA PRO A 80 -26.97 0.06 8.35
C PRO A 80 -26.45 -1.27 7.80
N GLY A 81 -26.09 -2.17 8.72
CA GLY A 81 -25.56 -3.48 8.39
C GLY A 81 -24.09 -3.49 7.93
N ALA A 82 -23.34 -2.41 8.15
CA ALA A 82 -21.88 -2.44 8.04
C ALA A 82 -21.28 -3.38 9.09
N ARG A 83 -20.27 -4.14 8.68
CA ARG A 83 -19.57 -5.12 9.52
C ARG A 83 -18.07 -5.00 9.31
N PHE A 84 -17.34 -5.02 10.41
CA PHE A 84 -15.89 -5.04 10.42
C PHE A 84 -15.38 -6.35 9.80
N LEU A 85 -14.36 -6.26 8.94
CA LEU A 85 -13.73 -7.41 8.31
C LEU A 85 -12.46 -7.78 9.08
N HIS A 86 -12.55 -8.78 9.95
CA HIS A 86 -11.37 -9.33 10.64
C HIS A 86 -10.42 -10.06 9.69
N THR A 87 -10.94 -10.60 8.59
CA THR A 87 -10.16 -11.32 7.58
C THR A 87 -10.84 -11.13 6.23
N PHE A 88 -10.02 -10.89 5.21
CA PHE A 88 -10.46 -10.81 3.82
C PHE A 88 -9.73 -11.85 2.98
N ALA A 89 -10.47 -12.55 2.13
CA ALA A 89 -9.94 -13.45 1.13
C ALA A 89 -10.51 -13.06 -0.24
N ALA A 90 -9.75 -13.29 -1.31
CA ALA A 90 -10.06 -12.77 -2.64
C ALA A 90 -11.37 -13.32 -3.23
N ASP A 91 -11.80 -14.50 -2.79
CA ASP A 91 -13.08 -15.12 -3.14
C ASP A 91 -14.29 -14.34 -2.60
N ALA A 92 -14.15 -13.66 -1.47
CA ALA A 92 -15.18 -12.84 -0.86
C ALA A 92 -15.40 -11.49 -1.57
N ARG A 93 -14.64 -11.17 -2.63
CA ARG A 93 -14.67 -9.87 -3.31
C ARG A 93 -16.06 -9.44 -3.77
N ASN A 94 -16.88 -10.39 -4.23
CA ASN A 94 -18.25 -10.11 -4.71
C ASN A 94 -19.22 -9.68 -3.60
N SER A 95 -18.83 -9.83 -2.32
CA SER A 95 -19.65 -9.46 -1.16
C SER A 95 -19.32 -8.08 -0.58
N ILE A 96 -18.36 -7.37 -1.17
CA ILE A 96 -17.89 -6.06 -0.71
C ILE A 96 -18.52 -4.96 -1.55
N GLU A 97 -19.10 -3.98 -0.86
CA GLU A 97 -19.60 -2.76 -1.46
C GLU A 97 -18.59 -1.64 -1.23
N TYR A 98 -17.97 -1.16 -2.31
CA TYR A 98 -17.03 -0.05 -2.25
C TYR A 98 -17.81 1.27 -2.12
N GLY A 99 -17.55 2.00 -1.04
CA GLY A 99 -18.04 3.36 -0.87
C GLY A 99 -17.32 4.37 -1.78
N GLN A 100 -17.78 5.61 -1.76
CA GLN A 100 -17.01 6.72 -2.30
C GLN A 100 -15.77 6.98 -1.43
N LYS A 101 -14.73 7.54 -2.04
CA LYS A 101 -13.50 7.96 -1.35
C LYS A 101 -13.85 8.84 -0.15
N SER A 102 -13.28 8.53 1.01
CA SER A 102 -13.57 9.31 2.21
C SER A 102 -12.92 10.69 2.11
N LYS A 103 -13.44 11.67 2.86
CA LYS A 103 -12.77 12.97 3.01
C LYS A 103 -11.39 12.86 3.66
N VAL A 104 -11.14 11.77 4.38
CA VAL A 104 -9.89 11.53 5.10
C VAL A 104 -8.93 10.58 4.36
N GLY A 105 -9.34 10.00 3.23
CA GLY A 105 -8.57 8.97 2.52
C GLY A 105 -9.39 8.19 1.51
#